data_AF-A0A5N6UYK3-F1
#
_entry.id   AF-A0A5N6UYK3-F1
#
_cell.length_a   1.000
_cell.length_b   1.000
_cell.length_c   1.000
_cell.angle_alpha   90.00
_cell.angle_beta   90.00
_cell.angle_gamma   90.00
#
_symmetry.space_group_name_H-M   'P 1'
#
loop_
_entity.id
_entity.type
_entity.pdbx_description
1 polymer ?
#
loop_
_entity_poly.entity_id
_entity_poly.type
_entity_poly.pdbx_seq_one_letter_code
_entity_poly.pdbx_strand_id
1 'polypeptide(L)'
;MAFDSSGITPDGNLGSFGSAFYVNIPGATYNGEPVDVILTAGHNLVQESKKLTENLKIRLPSQELYNIEPKSGAVKVCPAYIEKRVVKNDWGAILIPKGAARANKEDYGFEFNLFYALEGREEQDPIRQLSKSNMYVGGYTSRAQPGHPQLSTLKDMVPSKFRLKYKTDTEQGVSGSPIWGISEKSFTVVGIHTRNDLSTGKGVRLSFDILQQVFEWTKVGYYSRVLRANDRPYFKEGLYLRFTDYADFGLVHLGKDGLNTSFDILPAVSITGEDLQFVFRFIQPAEWSEKRTMLWVHWEPDRNRATLSPTLHPHCLVTIKRNGTQDSLDSPFHLATVEKNMILCLESTNIRHHDHYYGTIESAGLYFEKNSKKENKVLFEKPDA
;
A
#
# COMPACT_ATOMS: atom_id res chain seq x y z
N MET A 1 -13.01 -14.64 -6.03
CA MET A 1 -13.04 -15.27 -7.36
C MET A 1 -12.40 -16.64 -7.32
N ALA A 2 -12.83 -17.56 -8.18
CA ALA A 2 -12.21 -18.88 -8.30
C ALA A 2 -11.11 -18.81 -9.36
N PHE A 3 -9.93 -19.35 -9.08
CA PHE A 3 -9.01 -19.73 -10.14
C PHE A 3 -9.40 -21.10 -10.67
N ASP A 4 -9.46 -21.18 -11.98
CA ASP A 4 -9.37 -22.44 -12.70
C ASP A 4 -8.01 -22.43 -13.42
N SER A 5 -7.03 -23.16 -12.88
CA SER A 5 -5.77 -23.39 -13.60
C SER A 5 -5.82 -24.71 -14.39
N SER A 6 -6.99 -25.05 -14.94
CA SER A 6 -7.14 -26.01 -16.03
C SER A 6 -7.68 -25.36 -17.30
N GLY A 7 -6.82 -25.26 -18.31
CA GLY A 7 -7.18 -25.95 -19.54
C GLY A 7 -7.36 -27.43 -19.20
N ILE A 8 -8.37 -28.07 -19.77
CA ILE A 8 -8.46 -29.53 -19.82
C ILE A 8 -7.08 -30.05 -20.24
N THR A 9 -6.41 -30.85 -19.39
CA THR A 9 -5.25 -31.58 -19.87
C THR A 9 -5.74 -32.47 -21.02
N PRO A 10 -4.93 -32.75 -22.05
CA PRO A 10 -5.33 -33.64 -23.16
C PRO A 10 -5.94 -34.98 -22.73
N ASP A 11 -5.75 -35.36 -21.46
CA ASP A 11 -6.12 -36.63 -20.84
C ASP A 11 -7.37 -36.55 -19.92
N GLY A 12 -8.02 -35.38 -19.79
CA GLY A 12 -9.30 -35.26 -19.07
C GLY A 12 -9.23 -35.21 -17.53
N ASN A 13 -8.06 -34.95 -16.93
CA ASN A 13 -7.95 -34.73 -15.48
C ASN A 13 -8.23 -33.26 -15.10
N LEU A 14 -8.91 -33.03 -13.96
CA LEU A 14 -9.09 -31.71 -13.35
C LEU A 14 -7.71 -31.10 -13.07
N GLY A 15 -7.43 -29.93 -13.63
CA GLY A 15 -6.21 -29.19 -13.34
C GLY A 15 -6.17 -28.70 -11.90
N SER A 16 -5.01 -28.16 -11.51
CA SER A 16 -4.88 -27.40 -10.26
C SER A 16 -5.95 -26.30 -10.21
N PHE A 17 -6.51 -26.02 -9.05
CA PHE A 17 -7.45 -24.91 -8.85
C PHE A 17 -7.12 -24.19 -7.53
N GLY A 18 -7.49 -22.92 -7.45
CA GLY A 18 -7.21 -22.07 -6.30
C GLY A 18 -8.19 -20.91 -6.18
N SER A 19 -7.88 -19.95 -5.34
CA SER A 19 -8.70 -18.77 -5.05
C SER A 19 -7.92 -17.47 -5.26
N ALA A 20 -8.65 -16.44 -5.65
CA ALA A 20 -8.15 -15.08 -5.89
C ALA A 20 -9.09 -14.05 -5.30
N PHE A 21 -8.57 -12.86 -5.06
CA PHE A 21 -9.39 -11.72 -4.72
C PHE A 21 -8.83 -10.43 -5.28
N TYR A 22 -9.74 -9.51 -5.61
CA TYR A 22 -9.38 -8.14 -5.93
C TYR A 22 -8.96 -7.42 -4.65
N VAL A 23 -7.90 -6.63 -4.75
CA VAL A 23 -7.53 -5.63 -3.75
C VAL A 23 -7.60 -4.26 -4.39
N ASN A 24 -8.24 -3.32 -3.70
CA ASN A 24 -8.37 -1.95 -4.16
C ASN A 24 -7.03 -1.26 -3.96
N ILE A 25 -6.31 -1.03 -5.08
CA ILE A 25 -5.06 -0.28 -5.11
C ILE A 25 -5.31 1.02 -5.88
N PRO A 26 -5.50 2.16 -5.18
CA PRO A 26 -5.84 3.42 -5.82
C PRO A 26 -4.79 3.88 -6.82
N GLY A 27 -5.23 4.26 -8.03
CA GLY A 27 -4.34 4.74 -9.09
C GLY A 27 -3.42 3.68 -9.69
N ALA A 28 -3.69 2.39 -9.48
CA ALA A 28 -2.89 1.30 -10.04
C ALA A 28 -2.83 1.37 -11.58
N THR A 29 -1.60 1.39 -12.10
CA THR A 29 -1.33 1.33 -13.54
C THR A 29 -0.26 0.29 -13.87
N TYR A 30 -0.32 -0.26 -15.07
CA TYR A 30 0.72 -1.14 -15.61
C TYR A 30 0.94 -0.80 -17.07
N ASN A 31 2.18 -0.54 -17.47
CA ASN A 31 2.54 -0.06 -18.81
C ASN A 31 1.75 1.19 -19.27
N GLY A 32 1.41 2.08 -18.33
CA GLY A 32 0.67 3.31 -18.60
C GLY A 32 -0.86 3.17 -18.55
N GLU A 33 -1.38 1.95 -18.50
CA GLU A 33 -2.83 1.69 -18.50
C GLU A 33 -3.36 1.41 -17.09
N PRO A 34 -4.58 1.88 -16.74
CA PRO A 34 -5.23 1.53 -15.47
C PRO A 34 -5.47 0.02 -15.36
N VAL A 35 -5.16 -0.55 -14.19
CA VAL A 35 -5.33 -1.99 -13.91
C VAL A 35 -6.09 -2.28 -12.63
N ASP A 36 -6.76 -3.43 -12.64
CA ASP A 36 -7.23 -4.08 -11.41
C ASP A 36 -6.15 -5.03 -10.88
N VAL A 37 -6.01 -5.09 -9.55
CA VAL A 37 -5.00 -5.91 -8.87
C VAL A 37 -5.66 -7.10 -8.21
N ILE A 38 -5.22 -8.30 -8.58
CA ILE A 38 -5.69 -9.56 -8.00
C ILE A 38 -4.56 -10.21 -7.24
N LEU A 39 -4.76 -10.53 -5.96
CA LEU A 39 -3.80 -11.25 -5.14
C LEU A 39 -4.15 -12.74 -5.03
N THR A 40 -3.11 -13.56 -4.90
CA THR A 40 -3.24 -15.01 -4.73
C THR A 40 -1.96 -15.62 -4.13
N ALA A 41 -1.99 -16.94 -3.87
CA ALA A 41 -0.82 -17.69 -3.45
C ALA A 41 0.17 -17.88 -4.61
N GLY A 42 1.47 -17.87 -4.31
CA GLY A 42 2.53 -17.96 -5.31
C GLY A 42 2.51 -19.30 -6.07
N HIS A 43 2.21 -20.40 -5.38
CA HIS A 43 2.10 -21.72 -6.03
C HIS A 43 0.94 -21.84 -7.02
N ASN A 44 -0.07 -20.97 -6.97
CA ASN A 44 -1.11 -20.93 -8.00
C ASN A 44 -0.55 -20.39 -9.34
N LEU A 45 0.52 -19.60 -9.28
CA LEU A 45 1.12 -18.89 -10.41
C LEU A 45 2.39 -19.56 -10.94
N VAL A 46 2.95 -20.52 -10.21
CA VAL A 46 4.23 -21.16 -10.52
C VAL A 46 4.15 -22.68 -10.42
N GLN A 47 4.40 -23.35 -11.54
CA GLN A 47 4.49 -24.81 -11.64
C GLN A 47 5.69 -25.33 -10.86
N GLU A 48 5.73 -26.63 -10.50
CA GLU A 48 6.87 -27.28 -9.84
C GLU A 48 8.23 -27.02 -10.52
N SER A 49 8.23 -26.92 -11.85
CA SER A 49 9.37 -26.58 -12.70
C SER A 49 9.97 -25.17 -12.48
N LYS A 50 9.36 -24.36 -11.59
CA LYS A 50 9.67 -22.93 -11.35
C LYS A 50 9.31 -22.01 -12.52
N LYS A 51 8.61 -22.52 -13.54
CA LYS A 51 8.04 -21.71 -14.62
C LYS A 51 6.67 -21.18 -14.21
N LEU A 52 6.29 -20.04 -14.79
CA LEU A 52 4.94 -19.51 -14.64
C LEU A 52 3.91 -20.53 -15.16
N THR A 53 2.78 -20.62 -14.48
CA THR A 53 1.64 -21.43 -14.91
C THR A 53 1.12 -20.94 -16.27
N GLU A 54 1.05 -21.83 -17.24
CA GLU A 54 0.45 -21.59 -18.55
C GLU A 54 -1.07 -21.80 -18.52
N ASN A 55 -1.80 -21.19 -19.46
CA ASN A 55 -3.27 -21.30 -19.59
C ASN A 55 -4.05 -20.90 -18.32
N LEU A 56 -3.57 -19.88 -17.61
CA LEU A 56 -4.21 -19.37 -16.40
C LEU A 56 -5.55 -18.71 -16.73
N LYS A 57 -6.62 -19.12 -16.05
CA LYS A 57 -7.96 -18.53 -16.22
C LYS A 57 -8.54 -18.08 -14.89
N ILE A 58 -9.20 -16.93 -14.90
CA ILE A 58 -10.05 -16.49 -13.78
C ILE A 58 -11.48 -16.84 -14.14
N ARG A 59 -12.17 -17.54 -13.24
CA ARG A 59 -13.61 -17.74 -13.35
C ARG A 59 -14.34 -16.65 -12.57
N LEU A 60 -15.10 -15.85 -13.30
CA LEU A 60 -15.88 -14.75 -12.75
C LEU A 60 -17.15 -15.26 -12.06
N PRO A 61 -17.80 -14.43 -11.21
CA PRO A 61 -19.11 -14.76 -10.64
C PRO A 61 -20.16 -15.08 -11.71
N SER A 62 -20.08 -14.46 -12.89
CA SER A 62 -20.93 -14.74 -14.06
C SER A 62 -20.67 -16.11 -14.72
N GLN A 63 -19.72 -16.89 -14.20
CA GLN A 63 -19.18 -18.13 -14.79
C GLN A 63 -18.31 -17.94 -16.04
N GLU A 64 -18.20 -16.72 -16.54
CA GLU A 64 -17.30 -16.40 -17.65
C GLU A 64 -15.84 -16.66 -17.26
N LEU A 65 -15.07 -17.13 -18.23
CA LEU A 65 -13.64 -17.37 -18.08
C LEU A 65 -12.88 -16.22 -18.72
N TYR A 66 -12.07 -15.54 -17.91
CA TYR A 66 -11.10 -14.57 -18.38
C TYR A 66 -9.73 -15.24 -18.51
N ASN A 67 -9.20 -15.31 -19.74
CA ASN A 67 -7.88 -15.86 -20.00
C ASN A 67 -6.81 -14.83 -19.61
N ILE A 68 -5.83 -15.26 -18.83
CA ILE A 68 -4.67 -14.45 -18.50
C ILE A 68 -3.50 -14.92 -19.34
N GLU A 69 -2.87 -14.00 -20.05
CA GLU A 69 -1.63 -14.27 -20.78
C GLU A 69 -0.42 -14.10 -19.85
N PRO A 70 0.24 -15.18 -19.39
CA PRO A 70 1.32 -15.06 -18.41
C PRO A 70 2.57 -14.37 -18.97
N LYS A 71 2.78 -14.46 -20.30
CA LYS A 71 3.94 -13.90 -21.01
C LYS A 71 3.88 -12.38 -21.17
N SER A 72 2.74 -11.74 -20.89
CA SER A 72 2.58 -10.27 -20.92
C SER A 72 3.33 -9.56 -19.78
N GLY A 73 3.86 -10.32 -18.81
CA GLY A 73 4.44 -9.78 -17.57
C GLY A 73 3.39 -9.30 -16.56
N ALA A 74 2.10 -9.41 -16.88
CA ALA A 74 0.98 -9.11 -15.98
C ALA A 74 0.91 -10.03 -14.75
N VAL A 75 1.44 -11.25 -14.86
CA VAL A 75 1.55 -12.19 -13.74
C VAL A 75 2.85 -11.90 -12.99
N LYS A 76 2.72 -11.42 -11.76
CA LYS A 76 3.83 -11.11 -10.85
C LYS A 76 3.86 -12.14 -9.73
N VAL A 77 5.04 -12.66 -9.42
CA VAL A 77 5.22 -13.59 -8.30
C VAL A 77 6.36 -13.05 -7.44
N CYS A 78 6.27 -13.24 -6.12
CA CYS A 78 7.37 -12.91 -5.24
C CYS A 78 8.69 -13.54 -5.78
N PRO A 79 9.73 -12.74 -6.10
CA PRO A 79 10.96 -13.28 -6.68
C PRO A 79 11.62 -14.35 -5.79
N ALA A 80 11.64 -14.10 -4.48
CA ALA A 80 12.18 -15.03 -3.50
C ALA A 80 11.38 -16.34 -3.35
N TYR A 81 10.15 -16.40 -3.88
CA TYR A 81 9.38 -17.63 -3.95
C TYR A 81 9.80 -18.50 -5.15
N ILE A 82 10.00 -17.90 -6.31
CA ILE A 82 10.47 -18.59 -7.52
C ILE A 82 11.79 -19.32 -7.22
N GLU A 83 12.69 -18.64 -6.51
CA GLU A 83 14.01 -19.19 -6.18
C GLU A 83 13.94 -20.34 -5.16
N LYS A 84 13.32 -20.08 -3.99
CA LYS A 84 13.48 -20.88 -2.77
C LYS A 84 12.19 -21.56 -2.28
N ARG A 85 11.03 -21.28 -2.87
CA ARG A 85 9.69 -21.76 -2.45
C ARG A 85 9.40 -21.65 -0.95
N VAL A 86 9.93 -20.60 -0.31
CA VAL A 86 9.71 -20.40 1.13
C VAL A 86 8.28 -19.90 1.34
N VAL A 87 7.56 -20.51 2.27
CA VAL A 87 6.12 -20.27 2.51
C VAL A 87 5.79 -18.83 2.90
N LYS A 88 6.74 -18.09 3.47
CA LYS A 88 6.54 -16.66 3.78
C LYS A 88 6.51 -15.78 2.52
N ASN A 89 6.99 -16.32 1.40
CA ASN A 89 7.04 -15.69 0.09
C ASN A 89 5.95 -16.24 -0.85
N ASP A 90 5.08 -17.15 -0.39
CA ASP A 90 4.09 -17.85 -1.21
C ASP A 90 2.90 -16.95 -1.58
N TRP A 91 3.17 -15.92 -2.36
CA TRP A 91 2.21 -14.93 -2.82
C TRP A 91 2.59 -14.40 -4.20
N GLY A 92 1.61 -13.84 -4.89
CA GLY A 92 1.80 -13.10 -6.13
C GLY A 92 0.59 -12.24 -6.46
N ALA A 93 0.71 -11.52 -7.58
CA ALA A 93 -0.31 -10.62 -8.08
C ALA A 93 -0.55 -10.86 -9.58
N ILE A 94 -1.78 -10.59 -10.03
CA ILE A 94 -2.14 -10.55 -11.44
C ILE A 94 -2.70 -9.17 -11.71
N LEU A 95 -2.15 -8.52 -12.74
CA LEU A 95 -2.54 -7.18 -13.17
C LEU A 95 -3.37 -7.31 -14.44
N ILE A 96 -4.66 -6.95 -14.39
CA ILE A 96 -5.53 -7.01 -15.56
C ILE A 96 -6.00 -5.61 -15.93
N PRO A 97 -6.26 -5.30 -17.22
CA PRO A 97 -6.83 -4.01 -17.59
C PRO A 97 -8.11 -3.73 -16.79
N LYS A 98 -8.25 -2.50 -16.30
CA LYS A 98 -9.34 -2.14 -15.40
C LYS A 98 -10.71 -2.46 -16.02
N GLY A 99 -11.53 -3.22 -15.31
CA GLY A 99 -12.87 -3.62 -15.77
C GLY A 99 -12.90 -4.78 -16.77
N ALA A 100 -11.77 -5.31 -17.23
CA ALA A 100 -11.72 -6.38 -18.23
C ALA A 100 -12.29 -7.72 -17.73
N ALA A 101 -12.27 -7.96 -16.41
CA ALA A 101 -12.77 -9.18 -15.79
C ALA A 101 -13.72 -8.87 -14.61
N ARG A 102 -14.64 -7.91 -14.80
CA ARG A 102 -15.66 -7.58 -13.80
C ARG A 102 -17.06 -7.92 -14.33
N ALA A 103 -17.77 -8.80 -13.63
CA ALA A 103 -19.14 -9.19 -13.98
C ALA A 103 -20.17 -8.06 -13.75
N ASN A 104 -19.91 -7.15 -12.81
CA ASN A 104 -20.73 -5.97 -12.51
C ASN A 104 -19.82 -4.72 -12.43
N LYS A 105 -20.31 -3.56 -12.89
CA LYS A 105 -19.56 -2.29 -12.95
C LYS A 105 -19.30 -1.62 -11.60
N GLU A 106 -19.78 -2.18 -10.50
CA GLU A 106 -19.53 -1.64 -9.15
C GLU A 106 -18.15 -2.08 -8.63
N ASP A 107 -17.50 -1.20 -7.86
CA ASP A 107 -16.15 -1.40 -7.32
C ASP A 107 -16.12 -2.46 -6.22
N TYR A 108 -15.96 -3.72 -6.62
CA TYR A 108 -15.77 -4.84 -5.70
C TYR A 108 -14.29 -5.20 -5.55
N GLY A 109 -13.76 -4.99 -4.35
CA GLY A 109 -12.43 -5.44 -3.94
C GLY A 109 -12.26 -5.29 -2.43
N PHE A 110 -11.27 -5.99 -1.87
CA PHE A 110 -10.89 -5.79 -0.48
C PHE A 110 -10.07 -4.51 -0.36
N GLU A 111 -10.32 -3.75 0.71
CA GLU A 111 -9.46 -2.65 1.08
C GLU A 111 -8.17 -3.16 1.73
N PHE A 112 -7.13 -2.35 1.70
CA PHE A 112 -5.93 -2.57 2.52
C PHE A 112 -5.75 -1.42 3.50
N ASN A 113 -5.02 -1.71 4.57
CA ASN A 113 -4.64 -0.71 5.57
C ASN A 113 -3.21 -1.01 6.07
N LEU A 114 -2.31 -0.04 5.91
CA LEU A 114 -0.90 -0.16 6.30
C LEU A 114 -0.70 -0.39 7.81
N PHE A 115 -1.63 0.02 8.67
CA PHE A 115 -1.55 -0.30 10.10
C PHE A 115 -1.55 -1.81 10.34
N TYR A 116 -2.32 -2.59 9.57
CA TYR A 116 -2.30 -4.05 9.66
C TYR A 116 -1.11 -4.68 8.91
N ALA A 117 -0.44 -3.92 8.04
CA ALA A 117 0.73 -4.38 7.32
C ALA A 117 2.03 -4.33 8.16
N LEU A 118 2.04 -3.54 9.23
CA LEU A 118 3.18 -3.37 10.13
C LEU A 118 3.12 -4.34 11.31
N GLU A 119 4.22 -5.04 11.55
CA GLU A 119 4.35 -5.94 12.69
C GLU A 119 4.30 -5.17 14.01
N GLY A 120 3.40 -5.57 14.91
CA GLY A 120 3.39 -5.09 16.28
C GLY A 120 4.01 -6.11 17.23
N ARG A 121 4.28 -5.68 18.47
CA ARG A 121 4.76 -6.58 19.53
C ARG A 121 3.58 -7.40 20.05
N GLU A 122 3.67 -8.72 19.99
CA GLU A 122 2.71 -9.70 20.57
C GLU A 122 1.27 -9.18 20.75
N GLU A 123 0.89 -8.76 21.96
CA GLU A 123 -0.47 -8.33 22.31
C GLU A 123 -0.90 -6.99 21.66
N GLN A 124 0.06 -6.20 21.22
CA GLN A 124 -0.13 -4.92 20.55
C GLN A 124 -0.18 -5.05 19.02
N ASP A 125 -0.03 -6.26 18.45
CA ASP A 125 -0.15 -6.42 17.00
C ASP A 125 -1.54 -6.02 16.50
N PRO A 126 -1.65 -5.08 15.53
CA PRO A 126 -2.94 -4.58 15.04
C PRO A 126 -3.86 -5.67 14.50
N ILE A 127 -3.32 -6.73 13.88
CA ILE A 127 -4.14 -7.86 13.40
C ILE A 127 -4.72 -8.65 14.58
N ARG A 128 -3.99 -8.75 15.69
CA ARG A 128 -4.47 -9.41 16.91
C ARG A 128 -5.58 -8.61 17.61
N GLN A 129 -5.56 -7.28 17.48
CA GLN A 129 -6.66 -6.43 17.93
C GLN A 129 -7.85 -6.57 17.00
N LEU A 130 -7.64 -6.56 15.68
CA LEU A 130 -8.68 -6.82 14.69
C LEU A 130 -9.32 -8.20 14.89
N SER A 131 -8.55 -9.23 15.26
CA SER A 131 -9.07 -10.58 15.48
C SER A 131 -9.92 -10.76 16.73
N LYS A 132 -10.00 -9.74 17.60
CA LYS A 132 -11.03 -9.68 18.65
C LYS A 132 -12.42 -9.44 18.05
N SER A 133 -12.48 -8.88 16.84
CA SER A 133 -13.65 -8.94 15.98
C SER A 133 -13.61 -10.19 15.11
N ASN A 134 -14.76 -10.65 14.61
CA ASN A 134 -14.81 -11.80 13.72
C ASN A 134 -13.95 -11.54 12.47
N MET A 135 -12.98 -12.43 12.23
CA MET A 135 -12.19 -12.48 11.02
C MET A 135 -12.63 -13.66 10.16
N TYR A 136 -12.35 -13.57 8.87
CA TYR A 136 -12.84 -14.52 7.89
C TYR A 136 -11.75 -14.94 6.92
N VAL A 137 -11.92 -16.16 6.39
CA VAL A 137 -11.28 -16.64 5.17
C VAL A 137 -12.38 -17.14 4.25
N GLY A 138 -12.24 -16.95 2.95
CA GLY A 138 -13.27 -17.38 2.03
C GLY A 138 -12.79 -17.51 0.61
N GLY A 139 -13.17 -18.61 -0.03
CA GLY A 139 -12.64 -19.00 -1.32
C GLY A 139 -13.46 -20.11 -1.97
N TYR A 140 -12.90 -20.70 -3.01
CA TYR A 140 -13.56 -21.71 -3.80
C TYR A 140 -12.91 -23.06 -3.54
N THR A 141 -13.68 -23.99 -3.01
CA THR A 141 -13.31 -25.40 -2.91
C THR A 141 -13.67 -26.12 -4.21
N SER A 142 -13.22 -27.36 -4.39
CA SER A 142 -13.57 -28.18 -5.57
C SER A 142 -15.08 -28.36 -5.76
N ARG A 143 -15.84 -28.19 -4.67
CA ARG A 143 -17.31 -28.34 -4.64
C ARG A 143 -18.05 -26.99 -4.73
N ALA A 144 -17.34 -25.87 -4.64
CA ALA A 144 -17.97 -24.55 -4.65
C ALA A 144 -18.47 -24.20 -6.06
N GLN A 145 -19.71 -23.72 -6.14
CA GLN A 145 -20.23 -23.17 -7.39
C GLN A 145 -19.58 -21.81 -7.70
N PRO A 146 -19.34 -21.46 -8.97
CA PRO A 146 -18.88 -20.13 -9.33
C PRO A 146 -19.84 -19.06 -8.77
N GLY A 147 -19.28 -17.92 -8.34
CA GLY A 147 -20.06 -16.87 -7.67
C GLY A 147 -20.43 -17.14 -6.20
N HIS A 148 -20.27 -18.37 -5.71
CA HIS A 148 -20.61 -18.75 -4.33
C HIS A 148 -19.37 -19.25 -3.56
N PRO A 149 -18.46 -18.35 -3.15
CA PRO A 149 -17.33 -18.75 -2.32
C PRO A 149 -17.81 -19.27 -0.96
N GLN A 150 -17.14 -20.30 -0.45
CA GLN A 150 -17.34 -20.77 0.92
C GLN A 150 -16.63 -19.83 1.89
N LEU A 151 -17.32 -19.45 2.96
CA LEU A 151 -16.84 -18.56 4.00
C LEU A 151 -16.62 -19.35 5.29
N SER A 152 -15.50 -19.09 5.97
CA SER A 152 -15.20 -19.65 7.28
C SER A 152 -14.75 -18.55 8.23
N THR A 153 -15.24 -18.62 9.47
CA THR A 153 -14.79 -17.72 10.55
C THR A 153 -13.48 -18.23 11.13
N LEU A 154 -12.53 -17.33 11.37
CA LEU A 154 -11.22 -17.64 11.92
C LEU A 154 -11.24 -17.56 13.44
N LYS A 155 -10.59 -18.53 14.11
CA LYS A 155 -10.38 -18.55 15.56
C LYS A 155 -8.89 -18.56 15.87
N ASP A 156 -8.53 -18.07 17.06
CA ASP A 156 -7.16 -18.11 17.59
C ASP A 156 -6.11 -17.56 16.61
N MET A 157 -6.38 -16.39 16.01
CA MET A 157 -5.46 -15.75 15.07
C MET A 157 -4.15 -15.35 15.78
N VAL A 158 -3.04 -15.87 15.27
CA VAL A 158 -1.67 -15.57 15.71
C VAL A 158 -0.89 -14.98 14.53
N PRO A 159 -0.77 -13.64 14.46
CA PRO A 159 0.06 -12.99 13.45
C PRO A 159 1.56 -13.07 13.83
N SER A 160 2.40 -13.03 12.80
CA SER A 160 3.84 -12.71 12.89
C SER A 160 4.23 -11.78 11.74
N LYS A 161 5.49 -11.34 11.67
CA LYS A 161 5.99 -10.46 10.59
C LYS A 161 5.52 -10.81 9.18
N PHE A 162 5.51 -12.10 8.83
CA PHE A 162 5.26 -12.55 7.46
C PHE A 162 4.16 -13.61 7.35
N ARG A 163 3.57 -14.04 8.47
CA ARG A 163 2.63 -15.17 8.47
C ARG A 163 1.46 -14.93 9.38
N LEU A 164 0.37 -15.60 9.05
CA LEU A 164 -0.82 -15.72 9.86
C LEU A 164 -1.04 -17.21 10.16
N LYS A 165 -1.34 -17.54 11.41
CA LYS A 165 -1.82 -18.86 11.83
C LYS A 165 -3.17 -18.71 12.50
N TYR A 166 -4.08 -19.64 12.26
CA TYR A 166 -5.43 -19.60 12.83
C TYR A 166 -6.06 -20.98 12.77
N LYS A 167 -7.11 -21.19 13.54
CA LYS A 167 -8.00 -22.36 13.42
C LYS A 167 -9.14 -22.04 12.48
N THR A 168 -9.46 -22.99 11.62
CA THR A 168 -10.56 -22.87 10.65
C THR A 168 -11.02 -24.26 10.23
N ASP A 169 -12.30 -24.41 9.92
CA ASP A 169 -12.90 -25.64 9.40
C ASP A 169 -12.90 -25.63 7.86
N THR A 170 -11.76 -25.33 7.22
CA THR A 170 -11.69 -25.22 5.75
C THR A 170 -11.22 -26.52 5.09
N GLU A 171 -11.85 -26.86 3.95
CA GLU A 171 -11.47 -27.98 3.07
C GLU A 171 -10.38 -27.57 2.05
N GLN A 172 -9.85 -28.53 1.30
CA GLN A 172 -8.88 -28.33 0.22
C GLN A 172 -9.45 -27.42 -0.91
N GLY A 173 -8.61 -26.54 -1.48
CA GLY A 173 -8.98 -25.65 -2.59
C GLY A 173 -8.94 -24.14 -2.28
N VAL A 174 -8.87 -23.78 -1.00
CA VAL A 174 -8.96 -22.39 -0.51
C VAL A 174 -7.64 -21.61 -0.71
N SER A 175 -6.59 -22.20 -1.29
CA SER A 175 -5.31 -21.53 -1.49
C SER A 175 -5.42 -20.26 -2.33
N GLY A 176 -4.84 -19.16 -1.86
CA GLY A 176 -4.93 -17.82 -2.46
C GLY A 176 -6.15 -17.01 -2.00
N SER A 177 -6.98 -17.56 -1.11
CA SER A 177 -8.12 -16.84 -0.55
C SER A 177 -7.70 -15.64 0.31
N PRO A 178 -8.49 -14.57 0.33
CA PRO A 178 -8.29 -13.47 1.26
C PRO A 178 -8.48 -13.93 2.71
N ILE A 179 -7.70 -13.37 3.60
CA ILE A 179 -7.93 -13.35 5.05
C ILE A 179 -8.24 -11.91 5.42
N TRP A 180 -9.44 -11.64 5.94
CA TRP A 180 -9.89 -10.26 6.18
C TRP A 180 -10.65 -10.10 7.48
N GLY A 181 -10.76 -8.85 7.92
CA GLY A 181 -11.67 -8.41 8.98
C GLY A 181 -12.45 -7.18 8.51
N ILE A 182 -13.27 -6.62 9.41
CA ILE A 182 -13.97 -5.36 9.15
C ILE A 182 -13.24 -4.25 9.90
N SER A 183 -12.73 -3.26 9.16
CA SER A 183 -12.10 -2.05 9.71
C SER A 183 -12.83 -0.83 9.14
N GLU A 184 -13.27 0.08 10.01
CA GLU A 184 -13.91 1.34 9.59
C GLU A 184 -15.06 1.16 8.58
N LYS A 185 -15.84 0.07 8.73
CA LYS A 185 -16.96 -0.36 7.86
C LYS A 185 -16.55 -0.97 6.51
N SER A 186 -15.27 -1.13 6.24
CA SER A 186 -14.75 -1.75 5.02
C SER A 186 -14.21 -3.16 5.28
N PHE A 187 -14.31 -4.03 4.26
CA PHE A 187 -13.67 -5.35 4.30
C PHE A 187 -12.17 -5.18 4.02
N THR A 188 -11.35 -5.29 5.06
CA THR A 188 -9.91 -5.05 4.97
C THR A 188 -9.15 -6.36 4.97
N VAL A 189 -8.45 -6.64 3.88
CA VAL A 189 -7.58 -7.81 3.79
C VAL A 189 -6.29 -7.60 4.58
N VAL A 190 -5.89 -8.64 5.31
CA VAL A 190 -4.65 -8.65 6.11
C VAL A 190 -3.72 -9.81 5.74
N GLY A 191 -4.15 -10.71 4.86
CA GLY A 191 -3.31 -11.79 4.37
C GLY A 191 -3.93 -12.64 3.27
N ILE A 192 -3.14 -13.59 2.80
CA ILE A 192 -3.46 -14.54 1.73
C ILE A 192 -3.36 -15.94 2.34
N HIS A 193 -4.44 -16.71 2.32
CA HIS A 193 -4.42 -18.11 2.71
C HIS A 193 -3.53 -18.90 1.75
N THR A 194 -2.70 -19.81 2.26
CA THR A 194 -1.82 -20.63 1.40
C THR A 194 -2.08 -22.11 1.59
N ARG A 195 -2.11 -22.59 2.84
CA ARG A 195 -2.29 -24.03 3.11
C ARG A 195 -2.82 -24.29 4.50
N ASN A 196 -3.41 -25.46 4.66
CA ASN A 196 -3.76 -26.04 5.96
C ASN A 196 -2.72 -27.05 6.41
N ASP A 197 -2.62 -27.22 7.73
CA ASP A 197 -1.89 -28.28 8.41
C ASP A 197 -2.80 -28.83 9.50
N LEU A 198 -3.37 -30.01 9.28
CA LEU A 198 -4.45 -30.58 10.10
C LEU A 198 -5.62 -29.57 10.23
N SER A 199 -5.85 -29.04 11.43
CA SER A 199 -6.86 -28.03 11.77
C SER A 199 -6.32 -26.60 11.87
N THR A 200 -5.06 -26.39 11.49
CA THR A 200 -4.40 -25.07 11.53
C THR A 200 -4.24 -24.51 10.13
N GLY A 201 -4.99 -23.44 9.83
CA GLY A 201 -4.80 -22.63 8.65
C GLY A 201 -3.54 -21.79 8.74
N LYS A 202 -2.83 -21.66 7.60
CA LYS A 202 -1.65 -20.81 7.45
C LYS A 202 -1.87 -19.86 6.27
N GLY A 203 -1.45 -18.61 6.47
CA GLY A 203 -1.44 -17.60 5.43
C GLY A 203 -0.16 -16.78 5.43
N VAL A 204 0.10 -16.12 4.30
CA VAL A 204 1.08 -15.03 4.20
C VAL A 204 0.40 -13.78 4.73
N ARG A 205 1.05 -13.08 5.67
CA ARG A 205 0.59 -11.75 6.11
C ARG A 205 0.80 -10.78 4.96
N LEU A 206 -0.19 -9.95 4.66
CA LEU A 206 -0.05 -8.83 3.74
C LEU A 206 0.79 -7.74 4.42
N SER A 207 2.10 -7.95 4.48
CA SER A 207 3.04 -7.08 5.18
C SER A 207 3.35 -5.82 4.38
N PHE A 208 3.97 -4.84 5.05
CA PHE A 208 4.42 -3.61 4.40
C PHE A 208 5.32 -3.90 3.18
N ASP A 209 6.26 -4.83 3.30
CA ASP A 209 7.14 -5.22 2.19
C ASP A 209 6.37 -5.75 0.97
N ILE A 210 5.29 -6.51 1.20
CA ILE A 210 4.43 -7.03 0.12
C ILE A 210 3.66 -5.89 -0.53
N LEU A 211 3.02 -5.02 0.27
CA LEU A 211 2.27 -3.89 -0.26
C LEU A 211 3.17 -2.91 -1.02
N GLN A 212 4.36 -2.61 -0.49
CA GLN A 212 5.34 -1.79 -1.19
C GLN A 212 5.71 -2.42 -2.55
N GLN A 213 5.97 -3.72 -2.59
CA GLN A 213 6.30 -4.41 -3.84
C GLN A 213 5.13 -4.37 -4.84
N VAL A 214 3.89 -4.52 -4.37
CA VAL A 214 2.68 -4.38 -5.19
C VAL A 214 2.58 -2.96 -5.74
N PHE A 215 2.78 -1.93 -4.90
CA PHE A 215 2.78 -0.53 -5.33
C PHE A 215 3.85 -0.25 -6.39
N GLU A 216 5.05 -0.81 -6.24
CA GLU A 216 6.13 -0.69 -7.24
C GLU A 216 5.75 -1.33 -8.58
N TRP A 217 5.10 -2.50 -8.55
CA TRP A 217 4.61 -3.17 -9.76
C TRP A 217 3.51 -2.37 -10.45
N THR A 218 2.67 -1.67 -9.69
CA THR A 218 1.52 -0.90 -10.19
C THR A 218 1.78 0.60 -10.31
N LYS A 219 3.03 1.05 -10.13
CA LYS A 219 3.44 2.47 -10.18
C LYS A 219 2.61 3.38 -9.26
N VAL A 220 2.24 2.87 -8.09
CA VAL A 220 1.48 3.58 -7.07
C VAL A 220 2.40 4.17 -6.02
N GLY A 221 2.06 5.37 -5.54
CA GLY A 221 2.89 6.13 -4.62
C GLY A 221 3.92 7.00 -5.33
N TYR A 222 4.57 7.86 -4.54
CA TYR A 222 5.57 8.81 -5.01
C TYR A 222 6.88 8.52 -4.28
N TYR A 223 7.89 8.07 -5.01
CA TYR A 223 9.14 7.62 -4.42
C TYR A 223 10.22 8.67 -4.52
N SER A 224 11.03 8.77 -3.46
CA SER A 224 12.16 9.71 -3.39
C SER A 224 11.75 11.12 -3.83
N ARG A 225 10.75 11.68 -3.17
CA ARG A 225 10.27 13.05 -3.42
C ARG A 225 10.65 13.98 -2.30
N VAL A 226 10.90 15.24 -2.64
CA VAL A 226 11.01 16.33 -1.69
C VAL A 226 9.70 17.11 -1.68
N LEU A 227 9.35 17.68 -0.52
CA LEU A 227 8.12 18.45 -0.35
C LEU A 227 8.45 19.94 -0.39
N ARG A 228 8.05 20.62 -1.46
CA ARG A 228 8.33 22.03 -1.71
C ARG A 228 7.08 22.88 -1.52
N ALA A 229 7.21 24.05 -0.90
CA ALA A 229 6.19 25.08 -0.89
C ALA A 229 5.99 25.66 -2.30
N ASN A 230 4.73 25.77 -2.72
CA ASN A 230 4.40 26.39 -4.00
C ASN A 230 4.27 27.92 -3.91
N ASP A 231 4.01 28.47 -2.72
CA ASP A 231 3.51 29.83 -2.59
C ASP A 231 4.48 30.84 -1.95
N ARG A 232 4.08 32.11 -2.06
CA ARG A 232 4.83 33.34 -1.79
C ARG A 232 5.36 33.46 -0.35
N PRO A 233 6.47 34.18 -0.11
CA PRO A 233 7.22 34.99 -1.07
C PRO A 233 8.12 34.13 -1.96
N TYR A 234 8.25 34.58 -3.22
CA TYR A 234 9.00 33.95 -4.32
C TYR A 234 10.49 33.82 -3.96
N PHE A 235 10.85 32.81 -3.19
CA PHE A 235 12.20 32.28 -3.24
C PHE A 235 12.30 31.48 -4.53
N LYS A 236 13.11 31.97 -5.48
CA LYS A 236 13.33 31.28 -6.76
C LYS A 236 13.84 29.85 -6.52
N GLU A 237 14.63 29.70 -5.46
CA GLU A 237 15.24 28.48 -4.96
C GLU A 237 14.20 27.50 -4.38
N GLY A 238 13.07 28.03 -3.86
CA GLY A 238 12.01 27.27 -3.21
C GLY A 238 12.23 27.03 -1.72
N LEU A 239 11.14 26.78 -0.99
CA LEU A 239 11.17 26.37 0.42
C LEU A 239 10.80 24.90 0.53
N TYR A 240 11.55 24.12 1.31
CA TYR A 240 11.39 22.67 1.40
C TYR A 240 11.22 22.23 2.85
N LEU A 241 10.44 21.17 3.07
CA LEU A 241 10.44 20.47 4.35
C LEU A 241 11.75 19.67 4.48
N ARG A 242 12.49 19.90 5.57
CA ARG A 242 13.73 19.20 5.89
C ARG A 242 13.70 18.61 7.29
N PHE A 243 14.20 17.38 7.42
CA PHE A 243 14.58 16.78 8.70
C PHE A 243 16.10 16.70 8.78
N THR A 244 16.65 16.96 9.97
CA THR A 244 18.10 16.89 10.25
C THR A 244 18.36 15.96 11.42
N ASP A 245 19.62 15.57 11.62
CA ASP A 245 20.04 14.68 12.71
C ASP A 245 20.18 15.42 14.06
N TYR A 246 20.25 16.76 14.04
CA TYR A 246 20.36 17.60 15.23
C TYR A 246 19.02 18.21 15.70
N ALA A 247 17.96 18.15 14.89
CA ALA A 247 16.66 18.71 15.23
C ALA A 247 15.62 17.61 15.47
N ASP A 248 14.84 17.76 16.53
CA ASP A 248 13.77 16.81 16.88
C ASP A 248 12.52 16.94 15.98
N PHE A 249 12.46 17.94 15.12
CA PHE A 249 11.31 18.25 14.27
C PHE A 249 11.74 18.81 12.90
N GLY A 250 10.81 18.79 11.95
CA GLY A 250 11.02 19.26 10.60
C GLY A 250 11.12 20.79 10.52
N LEU A 251 12.09 21.26 9.74
CA LEU A 251 12.39 22.66 9.49
C LEU A 251 11.99 23.02 8.04
N VAL A 252 11.84 24.31 7.79
CA VAL A 252 11.73 24.87 6.45
C VAL A 252 13.13 25.28 5.99
N HIS A 253 13.60 24.68 4.90
CA HIS A 253 14.91 24.89 4.30
C HIS A 253 14.81 25.68 2.99
N LEU A 254 15.69 26.66 2.79
CA LEU A 254 15.75 27.43 1.54
C LEU A 254 16.63 26.72 0.49
N GLY A 255 16.06 26.48 -0.69
CA GLY A 255 16.78 25.93 -1.84
C GLY A 255 17.02 24.43 -1.76
N LYS A 256 17.55 23.86 -2.85
CA LYS A 256 17.92 22.44 -2.91
C LYS A 256 19.35 22.17 -2.41
N ASP A 257 20.18 23.20 -2.34
CA ASP A 257 21.55 23.07 -1.87
C ASP A 257 21.58 22.53 -0.43
N GLY A 258 22.25 21.39 -0.23
CA GLY A 258 22.32 20.70 1.05
C GLY A 258 21.01 20.02 1.50
N LEU A 259 19.96 20.01 0.67
CA LEU A 259 18.71 19.30 0.96
C LEU A 259 18.93 17.79 0.83
N ASN A 260 18.99 17.11 1.96
CA ASN A 260 19.15 15.66 2.04
C ASN A 260 17.86 14.93 2.44
N THR A 261 16.76 15.66 2.62
CA THR A 261 15.47 15.06 3.01
C THR A 261 14.70 14.62 1.78
N SER A 262 14.30 13.35 1.75
CA SER A 262 13.36 12.82 0.77
C SER A 262 12.38 11.83 1.40
N PHE A 263 11.25 11.61 0.73
CA PHE A 263 10.16 10.80 1.22
C PHE A 263 9.66 9.83 0.16
N ASP A 264 9.23 8.66 0.61
CA ASP A 264 8.26 7.85 -0.13
C ASP A 264 6.86 8.16 0.40
N ILE A 265 6.00 8.70 -0.47
CA ILE A 265 4.59 8.97 -0.16
C ILE A 265 3.77 7.79 -0.66
N LEU A 266 3.21 7.03 0.27
CA LEU A 266 2.52 5.77 -0.01
C LEU A 266 1.05 5.87 0.40
N PRO A 267 0.11 5.25 -0.34
CA PRO A 267 -1.25 5.13 0.13
C PRO A 267 -1.28 4.25 1.39
N ALA A 268 -2.01 4.70 2.39
CA ALA A 268 -2.01 4.11 3.72
C ALA A 268 -3.30 3.34 4.01
N VAL A 269 -4.42 3.92 3.63
CA VAL A 269 -5.74 3.34 3.79
C VAL A 269 -6.48 3.53 2.48
N SER A 270 -6.90 2.42 1.88
CA SER A 270 -7.84 2.47 0.76
C SER A 270 -9.24 2.41 1.37
N ILE A 271 -9.99 3.50 1.26
CA ILE A 271 -11.43 3.51 1.46
C ILE A 271 -11.98 4.02 0.14
N THR A 272 -12.95 3.31 -0.44
CA THR A 272 -13.64 3.77 -1.66
C THR A 272 -14.18 5.19 -1.45
N GLY A 273 -13.71 6.15 -2.25
CA GLY A 273 -14.14 7.55 -2.20
C GLY A 273 -13.01 8.57 -2.29
N GLU A 274 -13.33 9.82 -1.96
CA GLU A 274 -12.41 10.98 -2.00
C GLU A 274 -11.41 11.02 -0.82
N ASP A 275 -11.53 10.10 0.13
CA ASP A 275 -10.78 10.08 1.40
C ASP A 275 -9.53 9.18 1.34
N LEU A 276 -8.82 9.15 0.21
CA LEU A 276 -7.55 8.42 0.13
C LEU A 276 -6.52 9.04 1.07
N GLN A 277 -6.04 8.23 2.01
CA GLN A 277 -5.05 8.64 3.00
C GLN A 277 -3.66 8.17 2.59
N PHE A 278 -2.67 9.03 2.85
CA PHE A 278 -1.27 8.80 2.54
C PHE A 278 -0.42 8.89 3.79
N VAL A 279 0.74 8.24 3.74
CA VAL A 279 1.80 8.34 4.73
C VAL A 279 3.09 8.74 4.04
N PHE A 280 3.95 9.44 4.78
CA PHE A 280 5.25 9.88 4.30
C PHE A 280 6.30 9.06 5.06
N ARG A 281 6.99 8.16 4.35
CA ARG A 281 8.17 7.46 4.86
C ARG A 281 9.40 8.30 4.56
N PHE A 282 10.08 8.75 5.59
CA PHE A 282 11.35 9.46 5.45
C PHE A 282 12.45 8.50 4.98
N ILE A 283 13.14 8.89 3.92
CA ILE A 283 14.33 8.22 3.43
C ILE A 283 15.52 8.87 4.13
N GLN A 284 16.07 8.14 5.10
CA GLN A 284 17.17 8.65 5.90
C GLN A 284 18.44 8.83 5.04
N PRO A 285 19.12 10.00 5.13
CA PRO A 285 20.41 10.22 4.49
C PRO A 285 21.47 9.23 4.97
N ALA A 286 22.41 8.88 4.09
CA ALA A 286 23.48 7.93 4.41
C ALA A 286 24.46 8.48 5.45
N GLU A 287 24.56 9.81 5.55
CA GLU A 287 25.50 10.53 6.41
C GLU A 287 25.05 10.60 7.87
N TRP A 288 23.79 10.29 8.17
CA TRP A 288 23.30 10.31 9.55
C TRP A 288 23.97 9.23 10.40
N SER A 289 24.44 9.64 11.57
CA SER A 289 25.22 8.80 12.50
C SER A 289 24.46 7.56 12.99
N GLU A 290 23.17 7.70 13.29
CA GLU A 290 22.32 6.61 13.77
C GLU A 290 21.39 6.11 12.68
N LYS A 291 21.58 4.87 12.19
CA LYS A 291 20.65 4.26 11.25
C LYS A 291 19.34 3.88 11.95
N ARG A 292 18.25 4.52 11.55
CA ARG A 292 16.89 4.17 11.97
C ARG A 292 16.14 3.60 10.77
N THR A 293 15.23 2.67 11.03
CA THR A 293 14.45 2.01 9.98
C THR A 293 12.98 2.39 10.12
N MET A 294 12.29 2.58 8.99
CA MET A 294 10.85 2.89 8.95
C MET A 294 10.48 4.15 9.75
N LEU A 295 11.07 5.28 9.38
CA LEU A 295 10.70 6.58 9.93
C LEU A 295 9.50 7.16 9.17
N TRP A 296 8.41 7.43 9.87
CA TRP A 296 7.19 8.03 9.36
C TRP A 296 7.10 9.48 9.79
N VAL A 297 6.64 10.35 8.90
CA VAL A 297 6.33 11.73 9.31
C VAL A 297 5.08 11.71 10.17
N HIS A 298 5.20 12.27 11.37
CA HIS A 298 4.13 12.46 12.34
C HIS A 298 3.74 13.94 12.36
N TRP A 299 2.50 14.24 11.99
CA TRP A 299 2.03 15.61 11.83
C TRP A 299 1.38 16.09 13.13
N GLU A 300 1.91 17.17 13.71
CA GLU A 300 1.45 17.70 15.00
C GLU A 300 0.88 19.12 14.83
N PRO A 301 -0.35 19.24 14.29
CA PRO A 301 -0.95 20.54 13.98
C PRO A 301 -1.10 21.47 15.20
N ASP A 302 -1.35 20.93 16.39
CA ASP A 302 -1.47 21.75 17.61
C ASP A 302 -0.16 22.40 18.04
N ARG A 303 0.97 21.85 17.58
CA ARG A 303 2.31 22.31 17.93
C ARG A 303 3.02 22.95 16.74
N ASN A 304 2.34 23.08 15.59
CA ASN A 304 2.92 23.58 14.35
C ASN A 304 4.27 22.93 14.03
N ARG A 305 4.31 21.59 14.08
CA ARG A 305 5.54 20.84 13.79
C ARG A 305 5.23 19.52 13.10
N ALA A 306 6.23 18.98 12.44
CA ALA A 306 6.27 17.60 11.98
C ALA A 306 7.46 16.90 12.65
N THR A 307 7.28 15.67 13.11
CA THR A 307 8.35 14.88 13.76
C THR A 307 8.52 13.55 13.04
N LEU A 308 9.60 12.82 13.31
CA LEU A 308 9.82 11.48 12.77
C LEU A 308 9.48 10.44 13.83
N SER A 309 8.58 9.52 13.49
CA SER A 309 8.16 8.42 14.35
C SER A 309 8.63 7.07 13.82
N PRO A 310 9.19 6.18 14.65
CA PRO A 310 9.52 4.80 14.23
C PRO A 310 8.27 3.91 14.09
N THR A 311 7.12 4.40 14.53
CA THR A 311 5.83 3.69 14.53
C THR A 311 4.80 4.49 13.75
N LEU A 312 4.00 3.79 12.94
CA LEU A 312 2.94 4.42 12.19
C LEU A 312 1.74 4.68 13.11
N HIS A 313 1.25 5.93 13.12
CA HIS A 313 0.11 6.37 13.94
C HIS A 313 -0.96 7.06 13.08
N PRO A 314 -2.19 7.24 13.60
CA PRO A 314 -3.22 8.01 12.90
C PRO A 314 -2.77 9.43 12.52
N HIS A 315 -1.96 10.08 13.35
CA HIS A 315 -1.37 11.39 13.04
C HIS A 315 -0.27 11.36 11.97
N CYS A 316 0.12 10.20 11.45
CA CYS A 316 0.97 10.10 10.26
C CYS A 316 0.15 10.18 8.96
N LEU A 317 -1.18 10.06 9.04
CA LEU A 317 -2.07 10.06 7.91
C LEU A 317 -2.39 11.48 7.45
N VAL A 318 -2.34 11.68 6.14
CA VAL A 318 -2.69 12.94 5.47
C VAL A 318 -3.51 12.65 4.22
N THR A 319 -4.31 13.63 3.82
CA THR A 319 -5.03 13.64 2.55
C THR A 319 -4.35 14.60 1.59
N ILE A 320 -4.29 14.21 0.32
CA ILE A 320 -3.78 15.06 -0.77
C ILE A 320 -4.99 15.62 -1.50
N LYS A 321 -5.22 16.93 -1.40
CA LYS A 321 -6.36 17.62 -1.99
C LYS A 321 -5.91 18.44 -3.20
N ARG A 322 -6.43 18.09 -4.37
CA ARG A 322 -6.17 18.75 -5.65
C ARG A 322 -7.38 19.58 -6.07
N ASN A 323 -7.13 20.68 -6.78
CA ASN A 323 -8.19 21.57 -7.22
C ASN A 323 -8.59 21.22 -8.67
N GLY A 324 -9.40 20.16 -8.82
CA GLY A 324 -10.01 19.80 -10.11
C GLY A 324 -9.61 18.42 -10.65
N THR A 325 -10.27 18.02 -11.74
CA THR A 325 -10.24 16.66 -12.30
C THR A 325 -9.10 16.40 -13.31
N GLN A 326 -8.25 17.40 -13.58
CA GLN A 326 -7.18 17.35 -14.59
C GLN A 326 -5.78 17.68 -14.06
N ASP A 327 -5.58 17.65 -12.75
CA ASP A 327 -4.30 17.99 -12.16
C ASP A 327 -3.25 16.92 -12.44
N SER A 328 -2.14 17.33 -13.07
CA SER A 328 -0.99 16.49 -13.30
C SER A 328 -0.35 16.09 -11.96
N LEU A 329 0.52 15.08 -11.97
CA LEU A 329 1.30 14.70 -10.77
C LEU A 329 2.16 15.85 -10.23
N ASP A 330 2.48 16.82 -11.11
CA ASP A 330 3.30 18.00 -10.81
C ASP A 330 2.46 19.23 -10.44
N SER A 331 1.12 19.13 -10.47
CA SER A 331 0.23 20.19 -10.01
C SER A 331 0.37 20.39 -8.50
N PRO A 332 0.47 21.65 -8.02
CA PRO A 332 0.47 21.94 -6.60
C PRO A 332 -0.85 21.52 -5.92
N PHE A 333 -0.76 21.01 -4.70
CA PHE A 333 -1.87 20.44 -3.93
C PHE A 333 -1.85 20.88 -2.48
N HIS A 334 -2.97 20.76 -1.78
CA HIS A 334 -3.02 20.94 -0.33
C HIS A 334 -2.77 19.60 0.37
N LEU A 335 -1.85 19.59 1.32
CA LEU A 335 -1.63 18.46 2.21
C LEU A 335 -2.40 18.72 3.51
N ALA A 336 -3.44 17.94 3.78
CA ALA A 336 -4.30 18.14 4.94
C ALA A 336 -4.24 16.98 5.93
N THR A 337 -4.14 17.28 7.23
CA THR A 337 -4.20 16.25 8.29
C THR A 337 -5.57 15.59 8.33
N VAL A 338 -5.64 14.27 8.57
CA VAL A 338 -6.92 13.54 8.57
C VAL A 338 -7.83 13.98 9.71
N GLU A 339 -7.32 14.08 10.93
CA GLU A 339 -8.15 14.33 12.12
C GLU A 339 -8.74 15.75 12.15
N LYS A 340 -7.93 16.75 11.79
CA LYS A 340 -8.29 18.17 11.95
C LYS A 340 -8.56 18.88 10.63
N ASN A 341 -8.31 18.22 9.51
CA ASN A 341 -8.40 18.81 8.17
C ASN A 341 -7.63 20.13 8.07
N MET A 342 -6.43 20.17 8.69
CA MET A 342 -5.57 21.36 8.68
C MET A 342 -4.52 21.24 7.60
N ILE A 343 -4.33 22.30 6.83
CA ILE A 343 -3.45 22.36 5.66
C ILE A 343 -2.04 22.73 6.12
N LEU A 344 -1.05 21.92 5.70
CA LEU A 344 0.37 22.20 5.91
C LEU A 344 0.78 23.48 5.18
N CYS A 345 1.47 24.36 5.89
CA CYS A 345 2.07 25.57 5.37
C CYS A 345 3.58 25.57 5.65
N LEU A 346 4.37 25.93 4.65
CA LEU A 346 5.83 26.07 4.76
C LEU A 346 6.17 27.52 4.42
N GLU A 347 6.61 28.28 5.42
CA GLU A 347 6.92 29.70 5.30
C GLU A 347 8.34 30.04 5.76
N SER A 348 8.73 31.24 5.41
CA SER A 348 10.03 31.84 5.67
C SER A 348 9.82 33.10 6.53
N THR A 349 9.27 32.92 7.73
CA THR A 349 9.05 34.07 8.64
C THR A 349 10.37 34.75 9.03
N ASN A 350 11.50 34.03 8.95
CA ASN A 350 12.82 34.52 9.32
C ASN A 350 13.90 34.41 8.21
N ILE A 351 13.58 33.88 7.01
CA ILE A 351 14.56 33.79 5.91
C ILE A 351 14.43 35.03 5.02
N ARG A 352 15.55 35.71 4.79
CA ARG A 352 15.66 36.90 3.93
C ARG A 352 16.47 36.55 2.70
N HIS A 353 16.23 37.28 1.60
CA HIS A 353 16.92 37.02 0.33
C HIS A 353 18.45 37.14 0.42
N HIS A 354 18.99 37.95 1.35
CA HIS A 354 20.44 38.07 1.56
C HIS A 354 21.03 36.93 2.39
N ASP A 355 20.22 36.11 3.04
CA ASP A 355 20.73 35.00 3.86
C ASP A 355 21.42 33.94 3.00
N HIS A 356 21.12 33.89 1.68
CA HIS A 356 21.71 32.96 0.72
C HIS A 356 23.24 33.03 0.69
N TYR A 357 23.84 34.18 1.03
CA TYR A 357 25.30 34.32 1.05
C TYR A 357 25.98 33.64 2.24
N TYR A 358 25.22 33.19 3.24
CA TYR A 358 25.74 32.67 4.51
C TYR A 358 25.65 31.15 4.65
N GLY A 359 25.23 30.42 3.61
CA GLY A 359 25.17 28.96 3.57
C GLY A 359 23.75 28.40 3.71
N THR A 360 23.61 27.25 4.36
CA THR A 360 22.32 26.58 4.60
C THR A 360 21.44 27.44 5.50
N ILE A 361 20.22 27.76 5.06
CA ILE A 361 19.27 28.56 5.84
C ILE A 361 18.03 27.75 6.15
N GLU A 362 17.70 27.71 7.44
CA GLU A 362 16.58 26.98 7.97
C GLU A 362 15.74 27.86 8.89
N SER A 363 14.45 27.54 9.00
CA SER A 363 13.57 28.19 9.97
C SER A 363 12.51 27.23 10.50
N ALA A 364 11.92 27.57 11.64
CA ALA A 364 10.77 26.86 12.19
C ALA A 364 9.43 27.26 11.51
N GLY A 365 9.45 27.75 10.26
CA GLY A 365 8.28 28.28 9.55
C GLY A 365 7.27 27.24 9.06
N LEU A 366 7.24 26.05 9.68
CA LEU A 366 6.23 25.03 9.42
C LEU A 366 5.03 25.29 10.34
N TYR A 367 3.82 25.35 9.79
CA TYR A 367 2.61 25.48 10.59
C TYR A 367 1.39 24.92 9.87
N PHE A 368 0.24 24.90 10.54
CA PHE A 368 -1.00 24.35 9.99
C PHE A 368 -2.17 25.32 10.14
N GLU A 369 -3.00 25.44 9.10
CA GLU A 369 -4.18 26.33 9.09
C GLU A 369 -5.47 25.56 8.79
N LYS A 370 -6.59 26.02 9.35
CA LYS A 370 -7.94 25.55 8.98
C LYS A 370 -8.41 26.32 7.75
N ASN A 371 -8.89 25.62 6.71
CA ASN A 371 -9.56 26.20 5.53
C ASN A 371 -8.85 27.45 4.98
N SER A 372 -7.77 27.28 4.23
CA SER A 372 -7.11 28.43 3.62
C SER A 372 -7.97 28.95 2.46
N LYS A 373 -8.51 30.16 2.61
CA LYS A 373 -8.80 31.04 1.46
C LYS A 373 -7.51 31.42 0.70
N LYS A 374 -6.35 31.13 1.28
CA LYS A 374 -5.02 31.37 0.72
C LYS A 374 -4.55 30.18 -0.11
N GLU A 375 -3.82 30.55 -1.16
CA GLU A 375 -2.69 29.87 -1.80
C GLU A 375 -2.35 28.43 -1.39
N ASN A 376 -2.05 28.25 -0.10
CA ASN A 376 -1.02 27.38 0.49
C ASN A 376 -0.98 25.94 -0.07
N LYS A 377 -0.33 25.80 -1.21
CA LYS A 377 -0.06 24.53 -1.87
C LYS A 377 1.38 24.12 -1.68
N VAL A 378 1.58 22.81 -1.75
CA VAL A 378 2.87 22.16 -1.83
C VAL A 378 2.92 21.34 -3.11
N LEU A 379 4.12 20.98 -3.54
CA LEU A 379 4.32 20.12 -4.68
C LEU A 379 5.41 19.09 -4.40
N PHE A 380 5.33 17.94 -5.07
CA PHE A 380 6.36 16.91 -4.99
C PHE A 380 7.40 17.15 -6.07
N GLU A 381 8.67 17.30 -5.68
CA GLU A 381 9.77 17.38 -6.64
C GLU A 381 10.69 16.17 -6.54
N LYS A 382 11.37 15.86 -7.65
CA LYS A 382 12.52 14.97 -7.60
C LYS A 382 13.69 15.70 -6.92
N PRO A 383 14.46 15.01 -6.05
CA PRO A 383 15.76 15.52 -5.62
C PRO A 383 16.64 15.71 -6.87
N ASP A 384 17.59 16.64 -6.78
CA ASP A 384 18.59 16.79 -7.83
C ASP A 384 19.46 15.52 -7.86
N ALA A 385 19.83 15.09 -9.08
CA ALA A 385 20.50 13.81 -9.33
C ALA A 385 22.00 13.86 -9.00
#